data_AF-A0A6J7RN26-F1
#
_entry.id   AF-A0A6J7RN26-F1
#
_cell.length_a   1.000
_cell.length_b   1.000
_cell.length_c   1.000
_cell.angle_alpha   90.00
_cell.angle_beta   90.00
_cell.angle_gamma   90.00
#
_symmetry.space_group_name_H-M   'P 1'
#
loop_
_entity.id
_entity.type
_entity.pdbx_description
1 polymer ?
#
loop_
_entity_poly.entity_id
_entity_poly.type
_entity_poly.pdbx_seq_one_letter_code
_entity_poly.pdbx_strand_id
1 'polypeptide(L)'
;MSIAEELGVNAEIVLYIKNPPDEATLRDIISKLEDPVTNLVRRDSMWKKLGLEEKDAKTADQVVKLLVKHKQLLQRPIVVTAKKAIVGRPKERIRELLS
;
A
#
# COMPACT_ATOMS: atom_id res chain seq x y z
N MET A 1 -1.56 10.60 -16.41
CA MET A 1 -0.12 10.74 -16.17
C MET A 1 0.12 10.50 -14.70
N SER A 2 0.97 9.54 -14.40
CA SER A 2 1.47 9.25 -13.06
C SER A 2 2.62 10.21 -12.75
N ILE A 3 2.83 10.56 -11.48
CA ILE A 3 3.94 11.45 -11.06
C ILE A 3 5.30 10.88 -11.52
N ALA A 4 5.43 9.55 -11.56
CA ALA A 4 6.62 8.90 -12.10
C ALA A 4 6.86 9.22 -13.59
N GLU A 5 5.81 9.23 -14.42
CA GLU A 5 5.91 9.59 -15.83
C GLU A 5 6.30 11.06 -16.02
N GLU A 6 5.74 11.95 -15.21
CA GLU A 6 6.07 13.39 -15.22
C GLU A 6 7.54 13.65 -14.84
N LEU A 7 8.10 12.82 -13.97
CA LEU A 7 9.50 12.89 -13.54
C LEU A 7 10.45 12.08 -14.45
N GLY A 8 9.94 11.39 -15.48
CA GLY A 8 10.75 10.52 -16.35
C GLY A 8 11.29 9.28 -15.66
N VAL A 9 10.72 8.89 -14.52
CA VAL A 9 11.13 7.71 -13.76
C VAL A 9 10.46 6.47 -14.34
N ASN A 10 11.27 5.46 -14.66
CA ASN A 10 10.77 4.18 -15.13
C ASN A 10 10.14 3.41 -13.96
N ALA A 11 8.81 3.46 -13.85
CA ALA A 11 8.05 2.84 -12.77
C ALA A 11 7.12 1.76 -13.33
N GLU A 12 7.11 0.60 -12.68
CA GLU A 12 6.17 -0.47 -13.01
C GLU A 12 4.79 -0.17 -12.40
N ILE A 13 3.76 -0.06 -13.25
CA ILE A 13 2.39 0.19 -12.80
C ILE A 13 1.69 -1.14 -12.53
N VAL A 14 1.64 -1.54 -11.26
CA VAL A 14 0.95 -2.76 -10.83
C VAL A 14 -0.52 -2.45 -10.49
N LEU A 15 -1.43 -3.01 -11.29
CA LEU A 15 -2.87 -2.96 -11.01
C LEU A 15 -3.24 -3.99 -9.94
N TYR A 16 -3.09 -3.63 -8.66
CA TYR A 16 -3.30 -4.53 -7.50
C TYR A 16 -4.67 -5.25 -7.46
N ILE A 17 -5.70 -4.73 -8.13
CA ILE A 17 -7.00 -5.42 -8.25
C ILE A 17 -6.92 -6.60 -9.22
N LYS A 18 -6.21 -6.43 -10.34
CA LYS A 18 -5.98 -7.47 -11.35
C LYS A 18 -4.87 -8.44 -10.93
N ASN A 19 -3.74 -7.89 -10.48
CA ASN A 19 -2.56 -8.62 -10.03
C ASN A 19 -2.29 -8.24 -8.56
N PRO A 20 -3.02 -8.83 -7.59
CA PRO A 20 -2.78 -8.53 -6.19
C PRO A 20 -1.38 -9.01 -5.77
N PRO A 21 -0.68 -8.24 -4.92
CA PRO A 21 0.55 -8.73 -4.32
C PRO A 21 0.22 -9.93 -3.43
N ASP A 22 1.09 -10.94 -3.48
CA ASP A 22 1.05 -12.09 -2.59
C ASP A 22 1.55 -11.72 -1.18
N GLU A 23 1.49 -12.69 -0.27
CA GLU A 23 1.91 -12.51 1.12
C GLU A 23 3.37 -12.07 1.24
N ALA A 24 4.28 -12.70 0.49
CA ALA A 24 5.70 -12.41 0.55
C ALA A 24 5.98 -11.01 0.02
N THR A 25 5.34 -10.64 -1.09
CA THR A 25 5.42 -9.28 -1.65
C THR A 25 4.90 -8.24 -0.65
N LEU A 26 3.77 -8.47 0.01
CA LEU A 26 3.24 -7.56 1.03
C LEU A 26 4.18 -7.43 2.24
N ARG A 27 4.78 -8.53 2.70
CA ARG A 27 5.78 -8.50 3.79
C ARG A 27 7.01 -7.70 3.40
N ASP A 28 7.51 -7.84 2.18
CA ASP A 28 8.62 -7.04 1.66
C ASP A 28 8.28 -5.55 1.61
N ILE A 29 7.09 -5.20 1.12
CA ILE A 29 6.61 -3.81 1.12
C ILE A 29 6.56 -3.25 2.54
N ILE A 30 6.01 -4.01 3.49
CA ILE A 30 5.90 -3.59 4.90
C ILE A 30 7.27 -3.43 5.53
N SER A 31 8.24 -4.29 5.22
CA SER A 31 9.61 -4.16 5.74
C SER A 31 10.31 -2.89 5.26
N LYS A 32 9.91 -2.36 4.10
CA LYS A 32 10.44 -1.12 3.52
C LYS A 32 9.56 0.09 3.83
N LEU A 33 8.40 -0.12 4.46
CA LEU A 33 7.41 0.91 4.66
C LEU A 33 7.89 1.90 5.73
N GLU A 34 7.98 3.18 5.37
CA GLU A 34 8.32 4.23 6.32
C GLU A 34 7.12 4.62 7.19
N ASP A 35 5.90 4.41 6.67
CA ASP A 35 4.65 4.65 7.37
C ASP A 35 4.27 3.48 8.30
N PRO A 36 3.41 3.71 9.31
CA PRO A 36 2.79 2.62 10.06
C PRO A 36 2.12 1.61 9.13
N VAL A 37 2.29 0.32 9.39
CA VAL A 37 1.67 -0.76 8.60
C VAL A 37 0.14 -0.63 8.53
N THR A 38 -0.46 -0.04 9.55
CA THR A 38 -1.90 0.27 9.60
C THR A 38 -2.35 1.25 8.53
N ASN A 39 -1.45 2.11 8.02
CA ASN A 39 -1.74 3.05 6.93
C ASN A 39 -1.87 2.36 5.56
N LEU A 40 -1.37 1.13 5.40
CA LEU A 40 -1.64 0.32 4.21
C LEU A 40 -3.09 -0.13 4.12
N VAL A 41 -3.83 -0.05 5.22
CA VAL A 41 -5.20 -0.51 5.32
C VAL A 41 -6.16 0.66 5.20
N ARG A 42 -6.98 0.64 4.15
CA ARG A 42 -8.00 1.63 3.89
C ARG A 42 -9.21 1.45 4.82
N ARG A 43 -9.50 2.48 5.61
CA ARG A 43 -10.66 2.54 6.52
C ARG A 43 -11.92 3.11 5.86
N ASP A 44 -12.39 2.49 4.79
CA ASP A 44 -13.56 2.93 4.01
C ASP A 44 -14.87 2.25 4.43
N SER A 45 -15.99 2.53 3.76
CA SER A 45 -17.26 1.81 3.96
C SER A 45 -17.10 0.29 3.86
N MET A 46 -16.16 -0.18 3.04
CA MET A 46 -15.82 -1.60 2.90
C MET A 46 -15.22 -2.20 4.17
N TRP A 47 -14.39 -1.44 4.89
CA TRP A 47 -13.85 -1.83 6.19
C TRP A 47 -14.98 -2.08 7.19
N LYS A 48 -15.95 -1.15 7.26
CA LYS A 48 -17.14 -1.27 8.11
C LYS A 48 -18.05 -2.42 7.70
N LYS A 49 -18.27 -2.61 6.39
CA LYS A 49 -19.08 -3.72 5.84
C LYS A 49 -18.51 -5.10 6.18
N LEU A 50 -17.19 -5.22 6.27
CA LEU A 50 -16.53 -6.46 6.66
C LEU A 50 -16.56 -6.70 8.18
N GLY A 51 -17.10 -5.77 8.97
CA GLY A 51 -17.16 -5.88 10.42
C GLY A 51 -15.78 -5.84 11.09
N LEU A 52 -14.80 -5.21 10.45
CA LEU A 52 -13.42 -5.16 10.94
C LEU A 52 -13.25 -4.05 11.98
N GLU A 53 -12.45 -4.32 13.00
CA GLU A 53 -12.14 -3.39 14.10
C GLU A 53 -10.66 -3.03 14.10
N GLU A 54 -10.27 -1.92 14.74
CA GLU A 54 -8.87 -1.49 14.72
C GLU A 54 -7.89 -2.55 15.23
N LYS A 55 -8.34 -3.39 16.17
CA LYS A 55 -7.59 -4.56 16.67
C LYS A 55 -7.21 -5.59 15.59
N ASP A 56 -7.95 -5.66 14.49
CA ASP A 56 -7.74 -6.61 13.39
C ASP A 56 -6.65 -6.15 12.42
N ALA A 57 -6.15 -4.93 12.58
CA ALA A 57 -5.08 -4.37 11.76
C ALA A 57 -4.12 -3.58 12.65
N LYS A 58 -3.63 -4.22 13.73
CA LYS A 58 -2.61 -3.65 14.64
C LYS A 58 -1.19 -4.10 14.31
N THR A 59 -1.03 -5.33 13.85
CA THR A 59 0.29 -5.92 13.58
C THR A 59 0.50 -6.15 12.09
N ALA A 60 1.77 -6.24 11.68
CA ALA A 60 2.12 -6.52 10.29
C ALA A 60 1.49 -7.83 9.80
N ASP A 61 1.56 -8.91 10.59
CA ASP A 61 1.00 -10.21 10.19
C ASP A 61 -0.54 -10.16 10.00
N GLN A 62 -1.24 -9.46 10.89
CA GLN A 62 -2.69 -9.25 10.74
C GLN A 62 -3.02 -8.45 9.49
N VAL A 63 -2.30 -7.35 9.26
CA VAL A 63 -2.49 -6.50 8.09
C VAL A 63 -2.23 -7.27 6.80
N VAL A 64 -1.14 -8.05 6.74
CA VAL A 64 -0.82 -8.89 5.60
C VAL A 64 -1.94 -9.88 5.31
N LYS A 65 -2.34 -10.68 6.30
CA LYS A 65 -3.44 -11.65 6.14
C LYS A 65 -4.74 -10.99 5.69
N LEU A 66 -5.03 -9.81 6.24
CA LEU A 66 -6.19 -9.05 5.88
C LEU A 66 -6.14 -8.56 4.43
N LEU A 67 -5.01 -8.02 3.98
CA LEU A 67 -4.82 -7.50 2.63
C LEU A 67 -4.78 -8.61 1.57
N VAL A 68 -4.21 -9.77 1.90
CA VAL A 68 -4.27 -10.96 1.04
C VAL A 68 -5.72 -11.41 0.85
N LYS A 69 -6.49 -11.49 1.94
CA LYS A 69 -7.90 -11.90 1.90
C LYS A 69 -8.80 -10.84 1.25
N HIS A 70 -8.51 -9.56 1.50
CA HIS A 70 -9.30 -8.42 1.10
C HIS A 70 -8.44 -7.36 0.42
N LYS A 71 -7.87 -7.70 -0.75
CA LYS A 71 -7.02 -6.79 -1.57
C LYS A 71 -7.61 -5.40 -1.80
N GLN A 72 -8.93 -5.30 -1.85
CA GLN A 72 -9.70 -4.06 -1.96
C GLN A 72 -9.48 -3.06 -0.82
N LEU A 73 -9.05 -3.53 0.36
CA LEU A 73 -8.68 -2.71 1.50
C LEU A 73 -7.26 -2.14 1.39
N LEU A 74 -6.47 -2.52 0.39
CA LEU A 74 -5.15 -1.95 0.19
C LEU A 74 -5.26 -0.46 -0.14
N GLN A 75 -4.49 0.35 0.59
CA GLN A 75 -4.40 1.78 0.40
C GLN A 75 -3.82 2.11 -0.98
N ARG A 76 -4.23 3.24 -1.58
CA ARG A 76 -3.77 3.63 -2.91
C ARG A 76 -3.65 5.16 -3.06
N PRO A 77 -2.62 5.66 -3.76
CA PRO A 77 -1.48 4.90 -4.34
C PRO A 77 -0.46 4.46 -3.28
N ILE A 78 0.25 3.35 -3.52
CA ILE A 78 1.43 2.92 -2.78
C ILE A 78 2.61 2.98 -3.75
N VAL A 79 3.72 3.54 -3.31
CA VAL A 79 4.95 3.61 -4.11
C VAL A 79 5.98 2.77 -3.41
N VAL A 80 6.57 1.83 -4.16
CA VAL A 80 7.58 0.90 -3.66
C VAL A 80 8.83 1.11 -4.48
N THR A 81 9.96 1.32 -3.80
CA THR A 81 11.29 1.41 -4.40
C THR A 81 12.16 0.28 -3.86
N ALA A 82 13.37 0.13 -4.41
CA ALA A 82 14.32 -0.86 -3.91
C ALA A 82 14.65 -0.68 -2.41
N LYS A 83 14.61 0.57 -1.91
CA LYS A 83 15.04 0.92 -0.54
C LYS A 83 13.88 1.15 0.43
N LYS A 84 12.78 1.74 -0.05
CA LYS A 84 11.68 2.23 0.79
C LYS A 84 10.33 2.15 0.08
N ALA A 85 9.27 2.04 0.87
CA ALA A 85 7.89 2.09 0.43
C ALA A 85 7.13 3.19 1.21
N ILE A 86 6.22 3.87 0.54
CA ILE A 86 5.39 4.92 1.14
C ILE A 86 3.95 4.84 0.69
N VAL A 87 3.05 5.32 1.54
CA VAL A 87 1.68 5.63 1.12
C VAL A 87 1.69 7.00 0.42
N GLY A 88 1.34 7.01 -0.87
CA GLY A 88 1.39 8.20 -1.72
C GLY A 88 0.25 9.21 -1.49
N ARG A 89 -0.12 9.44 -0.23
CA ARG A 89 -1.06 10.47 0.19
C ARG A 89 -0.43 11.32 1.32
N PRO A 90 -0.29 12.64 1.15
CA PRO A 90 -0.60 13.42 -0.05
C PRO A 90 0.30 13.06 -1.25
N LYS A 91 -0.13 13.45 -2.46
CA LYS A 91 0.58 13.13 -3.72
C LYS A 91 2.00 13.69 -3.75
N GLU A 92 2.25 14.79 -3.04
CA GLU A 92 3.58 15.42 -2.91
C GLU A 92 4.64 14.44 -2.38
N ARG A 93 4.28 13.52 -1.47
CA ARG A 93 5.22 12.51 -0.96
C ARG A 93 5.77 11.61 -2.05
N ILE A 94 4.97 11.35 -3.10
CA ILE A 94 5.41 10.57 -4.25
C ILE A 94 6.49 11.34 -5.01
N ARG A 95 6.32 12.65 -5.16
CA ARG A 95 7.29 13.52 -5.81
C ARG A 95 8.58 13.59 -5.00
N GLU A 96 8.50 13.74 -3.68
CA GLU A 96 9.70 13.72 -2.81
C GLU A 96 10.44 12.39 -2.84
N LEU A 97 9.73 11.28 -3.02
CA LEU A 97 10.34 9.96 -3.13
C LEU A 97 11.08 9.73 -4.45
N LEU A 98 10.54 10.29 -5.54
CA LEU A 98 10.99 10.04 -6.91
C LEU A 98 11.85 11.16 -7.50
N SER A 99 12.00 12.29 -6.79
CA SER A 99 12.86 13.41 -7.17
C SER A 99 14.33 13.18 -6.85
#